data_AF-A0A6M6IAJ9-F1
#
_entry.id   AF-A0A6M6IAJ9-F1
#
_cell.length_a   1.000
_cell.length_b   1.000
_cell.length_c   1.000
_cell.angle_alpha   90.00
_cell.angle_beta   90.00
_cell.angle_gamma   90.00
#
_symmetry.space_group_name_H-M   'P 1'
#
loop_
_entity.id
_entity.type
_entity.pdbx_description
1 polymer ?
#
loop_
_entity_poly.entity_id
_entity_poly.type
_entity_poly.pdbx_seq_one_letter_code
_entity_poly.pdbx_strand_id
1 'polypeptide(L)' 'MPTILRVDGFRFYFYSHEPNEPPHVHIDKDAATAKVWLHDAAVARSMGFSAQDLSKIQRMVKIHQSSLKEAWNAFFGT' A
#
# COMPACT_ATOMS: atom_id res chain seq x y z
N MET A 1 -9.58 -5.43 8.77
CA MET A 1 -8.64 -4.66 7.93
C MET A 1 -9.35 -3.42 7.40
N PRO A 2 -9.09 -2.22 7.95
CA PRO A 2 -9.65 -1.01 7.36
C PRO A 2 -9.05 -0.81 5.97
N THR A 3 -9.92 -0.54 5.00
CA THR A 3 -9.49 -0.12 3.66
C THR A 3 -9.27 1.39 3.73
N ILE A 4 -8.07 1.85 3.41
CA ILE A 4 -7.68 3.26 3.52
C ILE A 4 -8.12 4.02 2.27
N LEU A 5 -7.93 3.39 1.11
CA LEU A 5 -8.17 4.00 -0.18
C LEU A 5 -8.62 2.92 -1.17
N ARG A 6 -9.55 3.29 -2.06
CA ARG A 6 -9.94 2.46 -3.20
C ARG A 6 -10.04 3.32 -4.45
N VAL A 7 -9.20 3.04 -5.44
CA VAL A 7 -9.13 3.82 -6.70
C VAL A 7 -8.85 2.85 -7.84
N ASP A 8 -9.57 2.97 -8.97
CA ASP A 8 -9.38 2.15 -10.18
C ASP A 8 -9.34 0.62 -9.94
N GLY A 9 -10.11 0.16 -8.95
CA GLY A 9 -10.17 -1.24 -8.55
C GLY A 9 -9.03 -1.69 -7.63
N PHE A 10 -8.01 -0.84 -7.40
CA PHE A 10 -6.97 -1.08 -6.42
C PHE A 10 -7.48 -0.77 -5.01
N ARG A 11 -7.30 -1.71 -4.10
CA ARG A 11 -7.69 -1.60 -2.69
C ARG A 11 -6.44 -1.49 -1.83
N PHE A 12 -6.29 -0.37 -1.13
CA PHE A 12 -5.18 -0.08 -0.22
C PHE A 12 -5.59 -0.36 1.23
N TYR A 13 -4.79 -1.12 1.97
CA TYR A 13 -5.08 -1.49 3.35
C TYR A 13 -3.81 -1.82 4.15
N PHE A 14 -3.94 -1.89 5.49
CA PHE A 14 -2.87 -2.30 6.41
C PHE A 14 -3.24 -3.60 7.15
N TYR A 15 -2.25 -4.45 7.41
CA TYR A 15 -2.38 -5.58 8.34
C TYR A 15 -2.11 -5.10 9.77
N SER A 16 -2.94 -5.47 10.74
CA SER A 16 -2.79 -5.05 12.14
C SER A 16 -1.74 -5.80 12.94
N HIS A 17 -1.03 -6.76 12.33
CA HIS A 17 -0.12 -7.68 13.04
C HIS A 17 1.30 -7.66 12.47
N GLU A 18 1.78 -6.50 12.00
CA GLU A 18 3.15 -6.31 11.48
C GLU A 18 3.87 -5.12 12.18
N PRO A 19 4.07 -5.14 13.51
CA PRO A 19 4.63 -3.99 14.25
C PRO A 19 6.13 -3.76 14.04
N ASN A 20 6.88 -4.75 13.53
CA ASN A 20 8.34 -4.66 13.38
C ASN A 20 8.79 -4.27 11.97
N GLU A 21 7.87 -3.87 11.10
CA GLU A 21 8.20 -3.50 9.73
C GLU A 21 8.11 -1.98 9.50
N PRO A 22 8.89 -1.43 8.56
CA PRO A 22 8.73 -0.04 8.14
C PRO A 22 7.30 0.24 7.65
N PRO A 23 6.86 1.51 7.68
CA PRO A 23 5.56 1.90 7.15
C PRO A 23 5.34 1.43 5.72
N HIS A 24 4.29 0.66 5.49
CA HIS A 24 3.98 0.05 4.20
C HIS A 24 2.48 -0.06 3.96
N VAL A 25 2.08 -0.30 2.73
CA VAL A 25 0.68 -0.50 2.34
C VAL A 25 0.54 -1.75 1.50
N HIS A 26 -0.53 -2.50 1.74
CA HIS A 26 -0.93 -3.61 0.88
C HIS A 26 -1.93 -3.11 -0.15
N ILE A 27 -1.71 -3.50 -1.41
CA ILE A 27 -2.59 -3.19 -2.53
C ILE A 27 -3.06 -4.49 -3.15
N ASP A 28 -4.37 -4.70 -3.18
CA ASP A 28 -4.99 -5.80 -3.90
C ASP A 28 -5.80 -5.29 -5.09
N LYS A 29 -5.79 -6.07 -6.17
CA LYS A 29 -6.68 -5.91 -7.31
C LYS A 29 -6.95 -7.28 -7.93
N ASP A 30 -8.22 -7.68 -7.96
CA ASP A 30 -8.64 -8.99 -8.46
C ASP A 30 -7.88 -10.14 -7.76
N ALA A 31 -7.12 -10.94 -8.50
CA ALA A 31 -6.27 -12.02 -7.99
C ALA A 31 -4.81 -11.59 -7.74
N ALA A 32 -4.49 -10.30 -7.88
CA ALA A 32 -3.15 -9.75 -7.72
C ALA A 32 -3.00 -8.98 -6.40
N THR A 33 -1.82 -9.07 -5.80
CA THR A 33 -1.47 -8.41 -4.54
C THR A 33 -0.06 -7.82 -4.59
N ALA A 34 0.12 -6.67 -3.95
CA ALA A 34 1.40 -5.97 -3.85
C ALA A 34 1.57 -5.38 -2.46
N LYS A 35 2.82 -5.33 -2.02
CA LYS A 35 3.27 -4.66 -0.82
C LYS A 35 4.22 -3.55 -1.23
N VAL A 36 3.94 -2.33 -0.80
CA VAL A 36 4.71 -1.14 -1.17
C VAL A 36 5.10 -0.37 0.08
N TRP A 37 6.36 0.02 0.15
CA TRP A 37 6.88 0.82 1.25
C TRP A 37 6.44 2.27 1.13
N LEU A 38 6.03 2.90 2.24
CA LEU A 38 5.59 4.30 2.22
C LEU A 38 6.76 5.29 2.29
N HIS A 39 7.98 4.87 2.65
CA HIS A 39 9.11 5.79 2.75
C HIS A 39 9.64 6.23 1.37
N ASP A 40 9.75 5.30 0.43
CA ASP A 40 10.30 5.50 -0.92
C ASP A 40 9.32 5.12 -2.05
N ALA A 41 8.12 4.62 -1.72
CA ALA A 41 7.17 4.06 -2.67
C ALA A 41 7.73 2.89 -3.49
N ALA A 42 8.74 2.17 -2.97
CA ALA A 42 9.27 0.98 -3.61
C ALA A 42 8.38 -0.24 -3.38
N VAL A 43 8.27 -1.09 -4.40
CA VAL A 43 7.52 -2.34 -4.31
C VAL A 43 8.37 -3.35 -3.55
N ALA A 44 7.94 -3.70 -2.34
CA ALA A 44 8.58 -4.70 -1.50
C ALA A 44 8.30 -6.12 -2.02
N ARG A 45 7.05 -6.36 -2.43
CA ARG A 45 6.60 -7.64 -2.97
C ARG A 45 5.46 -7.41 -3.94
N SER A 46 5.40 -8.21 -4.99
CA SER A 46 4.25 -8.22 -5.88
C SER A 46 3.98 -9.63 -6.40
N MET A 47 2.72 -9.94 -6.61
CA MET A 47 2.26 -11.20 -7.16
C MET A 47 1.04 -10.94 -8.05
N GLY A 48 1.08 -11.43 -9.28
CA GLY A 48 0.00 -11.28 -10.26
C GLY A 48 -0.07 -9.91 -10.95
N PHE A 49 0.73 -8.92 -10.53
CA PHE A 49 0.79 -7.61 -11.18
C PHE A 49 1.78 -7.57 -12.34
N SER A 50 1.39 -6.91 -13.44
CA SER A 50 2.30 -6.58 -14.54
C SER A 50 3.22 -5.41 -14.18
N ALA A 51 4.33 -5.25 -14.90
CA ALA A 51 5.22 -4.09 -14.71
C ALA A 51 4.50 -2.74 -14.90
N GLN A 52 3.48 -2.69 -15.78
CA GLN A 52 2.66 -1.49 -15.97
C GLN A 52 1.78 -1.22 -14.75
N ASP A 53 1.18 -2.26 -14.16
CA ASP A 53 0.38 -2.12 -12.94
C ASP A 53 1.24 -1.69 -11.75
N LEU A 54 2.45 -2.27 -11.60
CA LEU A 54 3.39 -1.84 -10.57
C LEU A 54 3.77 -0.35 -10.73
N SER A 55 4.00 0.11 -11.95
CA SER A 55 4.28 1.52 -12.23
C SER A 55 3.10 2.42 -11.84
N LYS A 56 1.86 1.98 -12.11
CA LYS A 56 0.64 2.69 -11.69
C LYS A 56 0.51 2.72 -10.17
N ILE A 57 0.69 1.58 -9.51
CA ILE A 57 0.64 1.47 -8.05
C ILE A 57 1.67 2.39 -7.41
N GLN A 58 2.93 2.37 -7.86
CA GLN A 58 3.96 3.27 -7.36
C GLN A 58 3.58 4.74 -7.51
N ARG A 59 3.03 5.12 -8.66
CA ARG A 59 2.55 6.49 -8.89
C ARG A 59 1.42 6.86 -7.92
N MET A 60 0.44 5.97 -7.71
CA MET A 60 -0.66 6.20 -6.78
C MET A 60 -0.18 6.31 -5.34
N VAL A 61 0.73 5.43 -4.92
CA VAL A 61 1.34 5.49 -3.58
C VAL A 61 2.10 6.81 -3.39
N LYS A 62 2.83 7.29 -4.41
CA LYS A 62 3.49 8.60 -4.36
C LYS A 62 2.51 9.76 -4.24
N ILE A 63 1.42 9.75 -5.02
CA ILE A 63 0.38 10.79 -4.97
C ILE A 63 -0.30 10.84 -3.59
N HIS A 64 -0.60 9.68 -3.01
CA HIS A 64 -1.28 9.57 -1.73
C HIS A 64 -0.33 9.34 -0.54
N GLN A 65 0.97 9.56 -0.72
CA GLN A 65 2.00 9.16 0.25
C GLN A 65 1.77 9.78 1.63
N SER A 66 1.45 11.07 1.68
CA SER A 66 1.19 11.79 2.93
C SER A 66 -0.02 11.21 3.66
N SER A 67 -1.15 11.06 2.98
CA SER A 67 -2.38 10.51 3.56
C SER A 67 -2.21 9.06 4.02
N LEU A 68 -1.44 8.24 3.28
CA LEU A 68 -1.14 6.87 3.69
C LEU A 68 -0.23 6.83 4.92
N LYS A 69 0.76 7.72 5.03
CA LYS A 69 1.61 7.84 6.23
C LYS A 69 0.81 8.30 7.44
N GLU A 70 -0.08 9.27 7.28
CA GLU A 70 -1.00 9.72 8.34
C GLU A 70 -1.90 8.59 8.81
N ALA A 71 -2.51 7.85 7.88
CA ALA A 71 -3.33 6.69 8.21
C ALA A 71 -2.51 5.58 8.90
N TRP A 72 -1.27 5.34 8.48
CA TRP A 72 -0.36 4.40 9.15
C TRP A 72 -0.10 4.82 10.60
N ASN A 73 0.28 6.09 10.81
CA ASN A 73 0.53 6.61 12.15
C ASN A 73 -0.73 6.58 13.04
N ALA A 74 -1.91 6.87 12.48
CA ALA A 74 -3.16 6.77 13.21
C ALA A 74 -3.53 5.32 13.57
N PHE A 75 -3.11 4.35 12.76
CA PHE A 75 -3.43 2.93 12.96
C PHE A 75 -2.45 2.20 13.88
N PHE A 76 -1.15 2.55 13.83
CA PHE A 76 -0.08 1.90 14.61
C PHE A 76 0.48 2.76 15.75
N GLY A 77 0.25 4.07 15.75
CA GLY A 77 0.81 5.01 16.72
C GLY A 77 0.02 5.15 18.02
N THR A 78 -0.73 4.12 18.42
CA THR A 78 -1.46 4.09 19.71
C THR A 78 -0.85 3.09 20.67
#